data_AF-A0A958PJJ2-F1
#
_entry.id   AF-A0A958PJJ2-F1
#
_cell.length_a   1.000
_cell.length_b   1.000
_cell.length_c   1.000
_cell.angle_alpha   90.00
_cell.angle_beta   90.00
_cell.angle_gamma   90.00
#
_symmetry.space_group_name_H-M   'P 1'
#
loop_
_entity.id
_entity.type
_entity.pdbx_description
1 polymer ?
#
loop_
_entity_poly.entity_id
_entity_poly.type
_entity_poly.pdbx_seq_one_letter_code
_entity_poly.pdbx_strand_id
1 'polypeptide(L)'
;MKRAAIIQPSFLPWRGYFAIIQAVDVFIFLDDVQYDRRGWRNRNKIKTPNGTQWISVPIDSKGRYDQLIMDTRICNETFWARKLLRTVELNYAKAPFFTSYFPWLSERLKNAGESLSELDIQ
;
A
#
# COMPACT_ATOMS: atom_id res chain seq x y z
N MET A 1 28.35 -15.72 1.60
CA MET A 1 27.97 -14.55 2.41
C MET A 1 26.46 -14.40 2.30
N LYS A 2 25.72 -14.25 3.42
CA LYS A 2 24.27 -13.97 3.36
C LYS A 2 24.01 -12.52 3.00
N ARG A 3 23.03 -12.25 2.15
CA ARG A 3 22.61 -10.91 1.74
C ARG A 3 21.30 -10.56 2.42
N ALA A 4 21.21 -9.34 2.95
CA ALA A 4 20.00 -8.84 3.58
C ALA A 4 19.57 -7.51 2.95
N ALA A 5 18.25 -7.27 2.90
CA ALA A 5 17.66 -5.97 2.59
C ALA A 5 16.68 -5.57 3.69
N ILE A 6 16.65 -4.28 3.99
CA ILE A 6 15.79 -3.69 5.01
C ILE A 6 15.07 -2.51 4.36
N ILE A 7 13.74 -2.59 4.22
CA ILE A 7 12.95 -1.56 3.53
C ILE A 7 11.64 -1.31 4.27
N GLN A 8 11.25 -0.04 4.38
CA GLN A 8 9.95 0.35 4.91
C GLN A 8 8.82 -0.19 4.03
N PRO A 9 7.76 -0.79 4.59
CA PRO A 9 6.59 -1.20 3.82
C PRO A 9 5.93 -0.01 3.11
N SER A 10 5.19 -0.29 2.05
CA SER A 10 4.45 0.72 1.31
C SER A 10 3.24 0.14 0.61
N PHE A 11 2.17 0.92 0.58
CA PHE A 11 0.94 0.60 -0.12
C PHE A 11 1.16 0.34 -1.62
N LEU A 12 0.87 -0.89 -2.05
CA LEU A 12 1.04 -1.39 -3.42
C LEU A 12 2.46 -1.15 -3.96
N PRO A 13 3.48 -1.82 -3.42
CA PRO A 13 4.87 -1.50 -3.71
C PRO A 13 5.21 -1.63 -5.20
N TRP A 14 6.15 -0.81 -5.66
CA TRP A 14 6.62 -0.83 -7.04
C TRP A 14 7.40 -2.10 -7.35
N ARG A 15 7.49 -2.47 -8.63
CA ARG A 15 8.06 -3.75 -9.09
C ARG A 15 9.43 -4.10 -8.50
N GLY A 16 10.32 -3.13 -8.33
CA GLY A 16 11.67 -3.42 -7.82
C GLY A 16 11.72 -3.66 -6.32
N TYR A 17 10.68 -3.35 -5.55
CA TYR A 17 10.54 -3.85 -4.18
C TYR A 17 10.57 -5.40 -4.18
N PHE A 18 9.79 -6.01 -5.08
CA PHE A 18 9.77 -7.46 -5.25
C PHE A 18 11.07 -8.00 -5.85
N ALA A 19 11.72 -7.25 -6.75
CA ALA A 19 13.04 -7.64 -7.25
C ALA A 19 14.10 -7.65 -6.13
N ILE A 20 14.00 -6.74 -5.16
CA ILE A 20 14.87 -6.73 -3.98
C ILE A 20 14.54 -7.88 -3.04
N ILE A 21 13.29 -8.32 -2.90
CA ILE A 21 12.93 -9.52 -2.13
C ILE A 21 13.46 -10.80 -2.79
N GLN A 22 13.46 -10.84 -4.13
CA GLN A 22 13.92 -12.00 -4.90
C GLN A 22 15.45 -12.13 -4.93
N ALA A 23 16.16 -11.01 -5.04
CA ALA A 23 17.55 -10.91 -4.60
C ALA A 23 17.54 -11.07 -3.07
N VAL A 24 18.58 -11.45 -2.33
CA VAL A 24 18.59 -11.43 -0.85
C VAL A 24 18.01 -12.68 -0.19
N ASP A 25 18.71 -13.12 0.85
CA ASP A 25 18.36 -14.30 1.63
C ASP A 25 17.45 -13.94 2.81
N VAL A 26 17.51 -12.66 3.24
CA VAL A 26 16.73 -12.12 4.36
C VAL A 26 16.19 -10.76 3.98
N PHE A 27 14.86 -10.62 4.01
CA PHE A 27 14.17 -9.35 3.82
C PHE A 27 13.52 -8.93 5.14
N ILE A 28 13.77 -7.70 5.58
CA ILE A 28 13.25 -7.15 6.83
C ILE A 28 12.35 -5.96 6.48
N PHE A 29 11.11 -6.01 6.95
CA PHE A 29 10.20 -4.87 6.92
C PHE A 29 10.62 -3.89 8.01
N LEU A 30 10.93 -2.65 7.63
CA LEU A 30 11.35 -1.59 8.55
C LEU A 30 10.14 -0.72 8.92
N ASP A 31 9.30 -1.19 9.82
CA ASP A 31 8.08 -0.50 10.24
C ASP A 31 8.13 0.10 11.66
N ASP A 32 9.22 -0.13 12.38
CA ASP A 32 9.57 0.45 13.69
C ASP A 32 10.24 1.84 13.57
N VAL A 33 10.07 2.51 12.43
CA VAL A 33 10.57 3.87 12.15
C VAL A 33 9.42 4.86 11.97
N GLN A 34 9.74 6.15 12.11
CA GLN A 34 8.75 7.23 12.00
C GLN A 34 8.03 7.22 10.64
N TYR A 35 6.70 7.40 10.69
CA TYR A 35 5.86 7.54 9.53
C TYR A 35 6.08 8.90 8.82
N ASP A 36 6.49 8.86 7.54
CA ASP A 36 6.60 10.05 6.71
C ASP A 36 5.25 10.45 6.09
N ARG A 37 4.62 11.48 6.69
CA ARG A 37 3.33 12.05 6.26
C ARG A 37 3.32 12.62 4.85
N ARG A 38 4.46 13.11 4.35
CA ARG A 38 4.56 13.67 2.99
C ARG A 38 5.10 12.64 2.00
N GLY A 39 5.41 11.44 2.49
CA GLY A 39 5.92 10.33 1.72
C GLY A 39 4.85 9.63 0.89
N TRP A 40 5.17 8.39 0.52
CA TRP A 40 4.35 7.54 -0.35
C TRP A 40 3.86 6.29 0.40
N ARG A 41 3.97 6.27 1.74
CA ARG A 41 3.73 5.06 2.53
C ARG A 41 2.31 4.54 2.40
N ASN A 42 1.33 5.44 2.49
CA ASN A 42 -0.09 5.12 2.40
C ASN A 42 -0.73 5.50 1.05
N ARG A 43 0.06 5.84 0.02
CA ARG A 43 -0.46 6.33 -1.25
C ARG A 43 0.36 5.92 -2.44
N ASN A 44 -0.30 5.74 -3.56
CA ASN A 44 0.35 5.37 -4.82
C ASN A 44 -0.26 6.12 -6.00
N LYS A 45 0.41 6.09 -7.15
CA LYS A 45 -0.11 6.62 -8.40
C LYS A 45 -0.53 5.48 -9.31
N ILE A 46 -1.73 5.61 -9.86
CA ILE A 46 -2.21 4.75 -10.95
C ILE A 46 -2.23 5.53 -12.25
N LYS A 47 -2.03 4.82 -13.36
CA LYS A 47 -2.31 5.34 -14.70
C LYS A 47 -3.82 5.42 -14.94
N THR A 48 -4.25 6.49 -15.58
CA THR A 48 -5.61 6.73 -16.07
C THR A 48 -5.53 7.22 -17.52
N PRO A 49 -6.65 7.30 -18.26
CA PRO A 49 -6.66 7.91 -19.59
C PRO A 49 -6.16 9.36 -19.60
N ASN A 50 -6.27 10.08 -18.48
CA ASN A 50 -5.92 11.51 -18.37
C ASN A 50 -4.57 11.74 -17.67
N GLY A 51 -3.70 10.71 -17.59
CA GLY A 51 -2.40 10.79 -16.93
C GLY A 51 -2.33 9.97 -15.65
N THR A 52 -1.65 10.46 -14.62
CA THR A 52 -1.54 9.74 -13.34
C THR A 52 -2.49 10.30 -12.29
N GLN A 53 -3.12 9.44 -11.53
CA GLN A 53 -3.98 9.80 -10.41
C GLN A 53 -3.45 9.20 -9.10
N TRP A 54 -3.50 9.98 -8.02
CA TRP A 54 -3.24 9.48 -6.68
C TRP A 54 -4.39 8.63 -6.15
N ILE A 55 -4.03 7.50 -5.55
CA ILE A 55 -4.88 6.70 -4.67
C ILE A 55 -4.22 6.67 -3.29
N SER A 56 -5.02 6.82 -2.24
CA SER A 56 -4.52 6.90 -0.86
C SER A 56 -5.40 6.08 0.07
N VAL A 57 -4.74 5.36 0.97
CA VAL A 57 -5.34 4.76 2.17
C VAL A 57 -5.41 5.87 3.23
N PRO A 58 -6.59 6.23 3.74
CA PRO A 58 -6.72 7.27 4.74
C PRO A 58 -6.18 6.78 6.08
N ILE A 59 -5.50 7.65 6.80
CA ILE A 59 -4.88 7.32 8.10
C ILE A 59 -5.26 8.33 9.17
N ASP A 60 -5.22 7.91 10.43
CA ASP A 60 -5.30 8.83 11.56
C ASP A 60 -3.94 9.51 11.78
N SER A 61 -3.80 10.72 11.22
CA SER A 61 -2.56 11.50 11.31
C SER A 61 -2.66 12.71 12.24
N LYS A 62 -3.85 13.09 12.70
CA LYS A 62 -4.03 14.35 13.44
C LYS A 62 -3.39 14.22 14.83
N GLY A 63 -2.47 15.13 15.16
CA GLY A 63 -1.79 15.12 16.47
C GLY A 63 -0.69 14.05 16.64
N ARG A 64 -0.51 13.14 15.68
CA ARG A 64 0.42 12.00 15.76
C ARG A 64 1.64 12.19 14.86
N TYR A 65 2.55 13.11 15.21
CA TYR A 65 3.64 13.55 14.33
C TYR A 65 4.82 12.57 14.30
N ASP A 66 5.05 11.90 15.42
CA ASP A 66 6.18 10.98 15.60
C ASP A 66 5.74 9.51 15.70
N GLN A 67 4.54 9.19 15.19
CA GLN A 67 4.05 7.81 15.18
C GLN A 67 4.93 6.93 14.28
N LEU A 68 5.15 5.70 14.71
CA LEU A 68 5.83 4.69 13.90
C LEU A 68 4.91 4.21 12.77
N ILE A 69 5.49 3.64 11.71
CA ILE A 69 4.70 3.07 10.61
C ILE A 69 3.77 1.96 11.13
N MET A 70 4.29 1.08 12.01
CA MET A 70 3.52 0.01 12.62
C MET A 70 2.33 0.49 13.47
N ASP A 71 2.40 1.70 14.03
CA ASP A 71 1.33 2.30 14.83
C ASP A 71 0.34 3.14 14.01
N THR A 72 0.59 3.29 12.70
CA THR A 72 -0.22 4.16 11.84
C THR A 72 -1.54 3.49 11.48
N ARG A 73 -2.62 3.94 12.14
CA ARG A 73 -3.98 3.39 11.97
C ARG A 73 -4.66 3.88 10.70
N ILE A 74 -5.39 2.98 10.05
CA ILE A 74 -6.25 3.27 8.90
C ILE A 74 -7.59 3.86 9.40
N CYS A 75 -8.07 4.91 8.74
CA CYS A 75 -9.38 5.50 9.03
C CYS A 75 -10.51 4.71 8.32
N ASN A 76 -10.89 3.57 8.91
CA ASN A 76 -11.88 2.63 8.35
C ASN A 76 -13.34 3.11 8.43
N GLU A 77 -13.62 4.18 9.17
CA GLU A 77 -14.94 4.83 9.22
C GLU A 77 -15.36 5.44 7.87
N THR A 78 -14.42 5.52 6.92
CA THR A 78 -14.65 6.08 5.59
C THR A 78 -14.87 4.99 4.53
N PHE A 79 -15.63 5.28 3.47
CA PHE A 79 -15.83 4.37 2.31
C PHE A 79 -14.61 4.28 1.39
N TRP A 80 -13.39 4.42 1.91
CA TRP A 80 -12.17 4.60 1.14
C TRP A 80 -11.85 3.39 0.25
N ALA A 81 -11.97 2.17 0.78
CA ALA A 81 -11.68 0.95 0.04
C ALA A 81 -12.61 0.81 -1.17
N ARG A 82 -13.92 1.07 -0.97
CA ARG A 82 -14.91 1.08 -2.04
C ARG A 82 -14.58 2.13 -3.11
N LYS A 83 -14.20 3.34 -2.71
CA LYS A 83 -13.81 4.43 -3.63
C LYS A 83 -12.56 4.08 -4.43
N LEU A 84 -11.55 3.51 -3.78
CA LEU A 84 -10.31 3.08 -4.41
C LEU A 84 -10.56 1.94 -5.40
N LEU A 85 -11.30 0.91 -4.98
CA LEU A 85 -11.66 -0.22 -5.85
C LEU A 85 -12.46 0.24 -7.06
N ARG A 86 -13.43 1.16 -6.88
CA ARG A 86 -14.17 1.73 -7.99
C ARG A 86 -13.26 2.51 -8.94
N THR A 87 -12.28 3.24 -8.40
CA THR A 87 -11.29 3.95 -9.21
C THR A 87 -10.45 2.98 -10.03
N VAL A 88 -10.00 1.87 -9.45
CA VAL A 88 -9.23 0.83 -10.16
C VAL A 88 -10.10 0.17 -11.23
N GLU A 89 -11.33 -0.22 -10.90
CA GLU A 89 -12.27 -0.82 -11.85
C GLU A 89 -12.52 0.09 -13.07
N LEU A 90 -12.81 1.38 -12.85
CA LEU A 90 -13.06 2.34 -13.93
C LEU A 90 -11.87 2.50 -14.88
N ASN A 91 -10.64 2.36 -14.38
CA ASN A 91 -9.42 2.58 -15.17
C ASN A 91 -8.83 1.29 -15.76
N TYR A 92 -9.12 0.12 -15.14
CA TYR A 92 -8.45 -1.13 -15.47
C TYR A 92 -9.41 -2.28 -15.83
N ALA A 93 -10.74 -2.10 -15.82
CA ALA A 93 -11.68 -3.20 -16.12
C ALA A 93 -11.42 -3.91 -17.46
N LYS A 94 -10.85 -3.19 -18.44
CA LYS A 94 -10.48 -3.73 -19.77
C LYS A 94 -8.99 -4.09 -19.88
N ALA A 95 -8.20 -3.92 -18.83
CA ALA A 95 -6.78 -4.21 -18.84
C ALA A 95 -6.54 -5.73 -18.82
N PRO A 96 -5.46 -6.21 -19.45
CA PRO A 96 -5.03 -7.59 -19.29
C PRO A 96 -4.91 -7.97 -17.81
N PHE A 97 -5.36 -9.18 -17.48
CA PHE A 97 -5.33 -9.76 -16.12
C PHE A 97 -6.19 -9.07 -15.06
N PHE A 98 -7.03 -8.09 -15.41
CA PHE A 98 -7.92 -7.44 -14.45
C PHE A 98 -8.80 -8.46 -13.72
N THR A 99 -9.45 -9.35 -14.48
CA THR A 99 -10.32 -10.39 -13.91
C THR A 99 -9.56 -11.38 -13.02
N SER A 100 -8.26 -11.58 -13.24
CA SER A 100 -7.42 -12.47 -12.44
C SER A 100 -7.02 -11.85 -11.10
N TYR A 101 -6.71 -10.54 -11.06
CA TYR A 101 -6.12 -9.90 -9.87
C TYR A 101 -7.08 -8.98 -9.11
N PHE A 102 -8.10 -8.42 -9.77
CA PHE A 102 -9.05 -7.52 -9.12
C PHE A 102 -9.83 -8.17 -7.96
N PRO A 103 -10.26 -9.44 -8.03
CA PRO A 103 -10.91 -10.10 -6.89
C PRO A 103 -10.01 -10.12 -5.64
N TRP A 104 -8.74 -10.50 -5.80
CA TRP A 104 -7.76 -10.51 -4.71
C TRP A 104 -7.53 -9.11 -4.14
N LEU A 105 -7.36 -8.09 -4.99
CA LEU A 105 -7.20 -6.71 -4.54
C LEU A 105 -8.45 -6.22 -3.78
N SER A 106 -9.63 -6.57 -4.28
CA SER A 106 -10.94 -6.25 -3.66
C SER A 106 -11.05 -6.84 -2.27
N GLU A 107 -10.69 -8.10 -2.11
CA GLU A 107 -10.66 -8.77 -0.81
C GLU A 107 -9.64 -8.12 0.13
N ARG A 108 -8.40 -7.90 -0.33
CA ARG A 108 -7.35 -7.31 0.51
C ARG A 108 -7.74 -5.92 1.03
N LEU A 109 -8.29 -5.05 0.17
CA LEU A 109 -8.67 -3.69 0.58
C LEU A 109 -9.94 -3.64 1.44
N LYS A 110 -10.87 -4.60 1.28
CA LYS A 110 -12.04 -4.70 2.16
C LYS A 110 -11.67 -5.21 3.56
N ASN A 111 -10.63 -6.04 3.63
CA ASN A 111 -10.10 -6.62 4.85
C ASN A 111 -8.76 -5.99 5.23
N ALA A 112 -8.62 -4.68 5.06
CA ALA A 112 -7.35 -3.97 5.21
C ALA A 112 -6.77 -3.96 6.64
N GLY A 113 -7.53 -4.44 7.63
CA GLY A 113 -7.09 -4.44 9.02
C GLY A 113 -7.16 -3.05 9.66
N GLU A 114 -6.44 -2.89 10.77
CA GLU A 114 -6.46 -1.65 11.56
C GLU A 114 -5.29 -0.70 11.25
N SER A 115 -4.18 -1.20 10.70
CA SER A 115 -2.94 -0.44 10.51
C SER A 115 -2.35 -0.57 9.09
N LEU A 116 -1.48 0.38 8.73
CA LEU A 116 -0.75 0.32 7.45
C LEU A 116 0.16 -0.90 7.35
N SER A 117 0.89 -1.25 8.41
CA SER A 117 1.78 -2.43 8.40
C SER A 117 0.97 -3.72 8.18
N GLU A 118 -0.20 -3.85 8.81
CA GLU A 118 -1.08 -5.00 8.60
C GLU A 118 -1.50 -5.10 7.13
N LEU A 119 -1.95 -4.00 6.52
CA LEU A 119 -2.33 -3.96 5.11
C LEU A 119 -1.16 -4.30 4.17
N ASP A 120 0.04 -3.80 4.45
CA ASP A 120 1.17 -3.86 3.53
C ASP A 120 2.04 -5.13 3.67
N ILE A 121 2.00 -5.81 4.82
CA ILE A 121 2.86 -6.95 5.15
C ILE A 121 2.09 -8.29 5.16
N GLN A 122 0.84 -8.30 5.62
CA GLN A 122 0.01 -9.51 5.74
C GLN A 122 -0.88 -9.72 4.52
#